data_AF-A0A3E1YDA4-F1
#
_entry.id   AF-A0A3E1YDA4-F1
#
_cell.length_a   1.000
_cell.length_b   1.000
_cell.length_c   1.000
_cell.angle_alpha   90.00
_cell.angle_beta   90.00
_cell.angle_gamma   90.00
#
_symmetry.space_group_name_H-M   'P 1'
#
loop_
_entity.id
_entity.type
_entity.pdbx_description
1 polymer ?
#
loop_
_entity_poly.entity_id
_entity_poly.type
_entity_poly.pdbx_seq_one_letter_code
_entity_poly.pdbx_strand_id
1 'polypeptide(L)'
;MKSTLKKLFTSCVIIIFSALSFTAYSQAPTMNIEGTAASIVSKLDKALILSEVQKPKLSTIVANYLRQKINIQDLQKTNEKAYTTKLNSMQNGLQSKLKPLLSLNQYSEFLSLKPKTFDETNVLSQLFY
;
A
#
# COMPACT_ATOMS: atom_id res chain seq x y z
N MET A 1 -9.31 -43.12 -71.80
CA MET A 1 -8.41 -43.32 -70.65
C MET A 1 -8.78 -42.27 -69.59
N LYS A 2 -9.28 -42.73 -68.41
CA LYS A 2 -9.51 -42.00 -67.13
C LYS A 2 -10.56 -40.86 -67.16
N SER A 3 -11.79 -40.96 -66.63
CA SER A 3 -12.24 -41.25 -65.24
C SER A 3 -11.57 -40.28 -64.25
N THR A 4 -12.18 -39.50 -63.37
CA THR A 4 -13.52 -39.41 -62.74
C THR A 4 -13.45 -38.26 -61.72
N LEU A 5 -14.61 -37.92 -61.13
CA LEU A 5 -14.79 -37.74 -59.67
C LEU A 5 -15.02 -36.31 -59.15
N LYS A 6 -16.31 -36.05 -58.91
CA LYS A 6 -16.85 -35.05 -57.97
C LYS A 6 -16.12 -35.13 -56.62
N LYS A 7 -15.68 -33.99 -56.08
CA LYS A 7 -15.44 -33.82 -54.64
C LYS A 7 -15.98 -32.45 -54.20
N LEU A 8 -17.12 -32.51 -53.50
CA LEU A 8 -17.49 -31.52 -52.49
C LEU A 8 -16.30 -31.34 -51.55
N PHE A 9 -15.86 -30.11 -51.36
CA PHE A 9 -15.09 -29.74 -50.17
C PHE A 9 -15.64 -28.42 -49.63
N THR A 10 -16.70 -28.57 -48.85
CA THR A 10 -17.05 -27.68 -47.75
C THR A 10 -15.80 -27.48 -46.90
N SER A 11 -15.33 -26.25 -46.74
CA SER A 11 -14.36 -25.95 -45.69
C SER A 11 -14.68 -24.60 -45.07
N CYS A 12 -15.02 -24.68 -43.78
CA CYS A 12 -15.32 -23.59 -42.88
C CYS A 12 -14.30 -22.46 -42.97
N VAL A 13 -14.79 -21.24 -43.16
CA VAL A 13 -14.05 -20.05 -42.73
C VAL A 13 -14.11 -20.03 -41.21
N ILE A 14 -13.05 -20.53 -40.57
CA ILE A 14 -12.86 -20.44 -39.13
C ILE A 14 -12.56 -18.97 -38.82
N ILE A 15 -13.54 -18.28 -38.23
CA ILE A 15 -13.35 -16.97 -37.63
C ILE A 15 -12.44 -17.18 -36.41
N ILE A 16 -11.17 -16.81 -36.54
CA ILE A 16 -10.25 -16.73 -35.40
C ILE A 16 -10.65 -15.48 -34.63
N PHE A 17 -11.57 -15.63 -33.67
CA PHE A 17 -11.79 -14.65 -32.63
C PHE A 17 -10.62 -14.80 -31.65
N SER A 18 -9.60 -13.96 -31.82
CA SER A 18 -8.54 -13.81 -30.82
C SER A 18 -9.18 -13.31 -29.54
N ALA A 19 -9.41 -14.23 -28.61
CA ALA A 19 -9.77 -13.91 -27.23
C ALA A 19 -8.59 -13.15 -26.62
N LEU A 20 -8.66 -11.82 -26.69
CA LEU A 20 -7.90 -10.95 -25.82
C LEU A 20 -8.41 -11.23 -24.40
N SER A 21 -7.71 -12.11 -23.70
CA SER A 21 -7.88 -12.30 -22.27
C SER A 21 -7.54 -10.97 -21.59
N PHE A 22 -8.55 -10.16 -21.30
CA PHE A 22 -8.41 -9.06 -20.36
C PHE A 22 -8.11 -9.70 -19.00
N THR A 23 -6.84 -9.74 -18.62
CA THR A 23 -6.46 -10.01 -17.24
C THR A 23 -7.02 -8.85 -16.42
N ALA A 24 -8.15 -9.08 -15.73
CA ALA A 24 -8.60 -8.18 -14.69
C ALA A 24 -7.45 -8.10 -13.67
N TYR A 25 -6.79 -6.94 -13.60
CA TYR A 25 -5.83 -6.68 -12.55
C TYR A 25 -6.61 -6.73 -11.24
N SER A 26 -6.44 -7.82 -10.48
CA SER A 26 -6.88 -7.88 -9.09
C SER A 26 -6.16 -6.74 -8.38
N GLN A 27 -6.86 -5.64 -8.16
CA GLN A 27 -6.37 -4.58 -7.29
C GLN A 27 -6.14 -5.23 -5.94
N ALA A 28 -4.92 -5.09 -5.42
CA ALA A 28 -4.65 -5.51 -4.04
C ALA A 28 -5.68 -4.79 -3.14
N PRO A 29 -6.21 -5.44 -2.09
CA PRO A 29 -7.19 -4.80 -1.22
C PRO A 29 -6.67 -3.43 -0.77
N THR A 30 -7.43 -2.38 -1.10
CA THR A 30 -7.07 -1.03 -0.67
C THR A 30 -7.08 -1.00 0.85
N MET A 31 -5.99 -0.55 1.47
CA MET A 31 -5.87 -0.47 2.93
C MET A 31 -7.03 0.35 3.52
N ASN A 32 -7.67 -0.17 4.57
CA ASN A 32 -8.64 0.57 5.37
C ASN A 32 -7.90 1.60 6.24
N ILE A 33 -7.76 2.82 5.73
CA ILE A 33 -6.95 3.89 6.34
C ILE A 33 -7.40 4.19 7.76
N GLU A 34 -8.70 4.38 7.96
CA GLU A 34 -9.27 4.76 9.25
C GLU A 34 -9.08 3.63 10.28
N GLY A 35 -9.34 2.39 9.89
CA GLY A 35 -9.14 1.22 10.75
C GLY A 35 -7.66 0.97 11.09
N THR A 36 -6.77 1.11 10.09
CA THR A 36 -5.33 0.99 10.30
C THR A 36 -4.79 2.11 11.17
N ALA A 37 -5.22 3.36 10.94
CA ALA A 37 -4.83 4.50 11.78
C ALA A 37 -5.29 4.31 13.23
N ALA A 38 -6.53 3.89 13.46
CA ALA A 38 -7.05 3.61 14.80
C ALA A 38 -6.23 2.51 15.50
N SER A 39 -5.88 1.44 14.79
CA SER A 39 -5.06 0.34 15.32
C SER A 39 -3.64 0.81 15.69
N ILE A 40 -3.02 1.64 14.85
CA ILE A 40 -1.71 2.24 15.12
C ILE A 40 -1.78 3.14 16.35
N VAL A 41 -2.75 4.06 16.41
CA VAL A 41 -2.92 4.98 17.55
C VAL A 41 -3.15 4.20 18.83
N SER A 42 -3.98 3.15 18.82
CA SER A 42 -4.18 2.29 20.00
C SER A 42 -2.89 1.62 20.47
N LYS A 43 -2.06 1.13 19.52
CA LYS A 43 -0.77 0.51 19.85
C LYS A 43 0.24 1.52 20.39
N LEU A 44 0.30 2.71 19.81
CA LEU A 44 1.15 3.81 20.28
C LEU A 44 0.69 4.37 21.61
N ASP A 45 -0.62 4.46 21.87
CA ASP A 45 -1.17 4.91 23.15
C ASP A 45 -0.72 4.01 24.30
N LYS A 46 -0.83 2.69 24.12
CA LYS A 46 -0.36 1.72 25.12
C LYS A 46 1.13 1.79 25.39
N ALA A 47 1.93 2.08 24.35
CA ALA A 47 3.39 2.08 24.46
C ALA A 47 3.94 3.41 25.00
N LEU A 48 3.34 4.55 24.61
CA LEU A 48 3.87 5.89 24.87
C LEU A 48 3.07 6.64 25.94
N ILE A 49 1.96 6.07 26.41
CA ILE A 49 1.05 6.67 27.40
C ILE A 49 0.61 8.06 26.92
N LEU A 50 -0.17 8.09 25.84
CA LEU A 50 -0.53 9.35 25.19
C LEU A 50 -1.60 10.09 26.00
N SER A 51 -1.45 11.40 26.11
CA SER A 51 -2.49 12.25 26.69
C SER A 51 -3.71 12.36 25.78
N GLU A 52 -4.87 12.70 26.36
CA GLU A 52 -6.11 12.95 25.63
C GLU A 52 -5.99 14.04 24.57
N VAL A 53 -5.07 15.00 24.74
CA VAL A 53 -4.79 16.05 23.76
C VAL A 53 -3.92 15.54 22.61
N GLN A 54 -3.05 14.56 22.86
CA GLN A 54 -2.15 14.00 21.84
C GLN A 54 -2.88 13.04 20.90
N LYS A 55 -3.77 12.19 21.43
CA LYS A 55 -4.49 11.15 20.68
C LYS A 55 -5.17 11.65 19.38
N PRO A 56 -6.03 12.70 19.40
CA PRO A 56 -6.70 13.16 18.17
C PRO A 56 -5.72 13.75 17.15
N LYS A 57 -4.65 14.42 17.61
CA LYS A 57 -3.60 14.97 16.75
C LYS A 57 -2.80 13.86 16.10
N LEU A 58 -2.41 12.84 16.88
CA LEU A 58 -1.69 11.67 16.37
C LEU A 58 -2.54 10.91 15.35
N SER A 59 -3.82 10.69 15.63
CA SER A 59 -4.76 10.06 14.71
C SER A 59 -4.80 10.78 13.36
N THR A 60 -4.93 12.10 13.38
CA THR A 60 -4.91 12.93 12.16
C THR A 60 -3.59 12.81 11.40
N ILE A 61 -2.45 12.86 12.09
CA ILE A 61 -1.13 12.74 11.47
C ILE A 61 -0.96 11.36 10.81
N VAL A 62 -1.30 10.28 11.51
CA VAL A 62 -1.18 8.90 11.03
C VAL A 62 -2.10 8.68 9.83
N ALA A 63 -3.38 9.06 9.92
CA ALA A 63 -4.33 8.89 8.81
C ALA A 63 -3.86 9.64 7.55
N ASN A 64 -3.36 10.87 7.70
CA ASN A 64 -2.85 11.65 6.56
C ASN A 64 -1.56 11.06 5.96
N TYR A 65 -0.69 10.48 6.78
CA TYR A 65 0.49 9.76 6.29
C TYR A 65 0.08 8.51 5.50
N LEU A 66 -0.84 7.70 6.04
CA LEU A 66 -1.32 6.48 5.36
C LEU A 66 -2.03 6.80 4.03
N ARG A 67 -2.84 7.87 3.97
CA ARG A 67 -3.44 8.37 2.71
C ARG A 67 -2.38 8.67 1.66
N GLN A 68 -1.34 9.41 2.04
CA GLN A 68 -0.24 9.70 1.13
C GLN A 68 0.51 8.43 0.69
N LYS A 69 0.66 7.45 1.59
CA LYS A 69 1.36 6.19 1.31
C LYS A 69 0.64 5.35 0.26
N ILE A 70 -0.67 5.23 0.38
CA ILE A 70 -1.49 4.50 -0.59
C ILE A 70 -1.42 5.17 -1.96
N ASN A 71 -1.45 6.51 -2.01
CA ASN A 71 -1.38 7.26 -3.27
C ASN A 71 -0.06 7.09 -4.05
N ILE A 72 0.99 6.57 -3.39
CA ILE A 72 2.28 6.28 -4.05
C ILE A 72 2.52 4.78 -4.24
N GLN A 73 1.61 3.91 -3.80
CA GLN A 73 1.84 2.46 -3.75
C GLN A 73 2.12 1.86 -5.14
N ASP A 74 1.45 2.34 -6.18
CA ASP A 74 1.67 1.87 -7.57
C ASP A 74 3.07 2.18 -8.10
N LEU A 75 3.76 3.17 -7.52
CA LEU A 75 5.14 3.47 -7.88
C LEU A 75 6.09 2.36 -7.46
N GLN A 76 5.74 1.51 -6.49
CA GLN A 76 6.56 0.33 -6.15
C GLN A 76 6.75 -0.59 -7.37
N LYS A 77 5.73 -0.69 -8.23
CA LYS A 77 5.74 -1.57 -9.40
C LYS A 77 6.28 -0.88 -10.65
N THR A 78 6.09 0.44 -10.74
CA THR A 78 6.30 1.20 -11.98
C THR A 78 7.54 2.09 -11.94
N ASN A 79 7.96 2.55 -10.76
CA ASN A 79 9.11 3.44 -10.58
C ASN A 79 9.61 3.43 -9.12
N GLU A 80 10.41 2.42 -8.78
CA GLU A 80 10.92 2.19 -7.42
C GLU A 80 11.72 3.40 -6.86
N LYS A 81 12.48 4.09 -7.72
CA LYS A 81 13.25 5.28 -7.33
C LYS A 81 12.33 6.42 -6.90
N ALA A 82 11.26 6.67 -7.66
CA ALA A 82 10.27 7.68 -7.32
C ALA A 82 9.48 7.29 -6.06
N TYR A 83 9.14 6.00 -5.91
CA TYR A 83 8.52 5.48 -4.70
C TYR A 83 9.39 5.77 -3.47
N THR A 84 10.65 5.35 -3.50
CA THR A 84 11.59 5.51 -2.39
C THR A 84 11.80 6.97 -2.02
N THR A 85 11.93 7.85 -3.03
CA THR A 85 12.10 9.30 -2.80
C THR A 85 10.87 9.90 -2.12
N LYS A 86 9.66 9.57 -2.59
CA LYS A 86 8.40 10.05 -2.00
C LYS A 86 8.20 9.48 -0.60
N LEU A 87 8.46 8.20 -0.40
CA LEU A 87 8.37 7.55 0.91
C LEU A 87 9.31 8.23 1.92
N ASN A 88 10.57 8.46 1.57
CA ASN A 88 11.53 9.17 2.43
C ASN A 88 11.06 10.59 2.78
N SER A 89 10.52 11.32 1.80
CA SER A 89 9.95 12.66 2.03
C SER A 89 8.77 12.61 3.00
N MET A 90 7.87 11.64 2.83
CA MET A 90 6.74 11.44 3.72
C MET A 90 7.16 11.02 5.13
N GLN A 91 8.16 10.14 5.26
CA GLN A 91 8.72 9.75 6.56
C GLN A 91 9.31 10.97 7.28
N ASN A 92 10.06 11.82 6.58
CA ASN A 92 10.56 13.08 7.15
C ASN A 92 9.39 14.00 7.58
N GLY A 93 8.33 14.08 6.78
CA GLY A 93 7.11 14.82 7.11
C GLY A 93 6.35 14.25 8.30
N LEU A 94 6.34 12.93 8.48
CA LEU A 94 5.79 12.26 9.65
C LEU A 94 6.61 12.62 10.89
N GLN A 95 7.93 12.45 10.83
CA GLN A 95 8.81 12.73 11.97
C GLN A 95 8.76 14.20 12.39
N SER A 96 8.69 15.15 11.45
CA SER A 96 8.60 16.58 11.77
C SER A 96 7.29 16.95 12.49
N LYS A 97 6.21 16.21 12.26
CA LYS A 97 4.93 16.38 12.95
C LYS A 97 4.87 15.64 14.29
N LEU A 98 5.55 14.50 14.41
CA LEU A 98 5.59 13.72 15.66
C LEU A 98 6.49 14.36 16.72
N LYS A 99 7.65 14.91 16.35
CA LYS A 99 8.59 15.55 17.29
C LYS A 99 7.96 16.61 18.20
N PRO A 100 7.18 17.59 17.71
CA PRO A 100 6.54 18.58 18.59
C PRO A 100 5.27 18.06 19.27
N LEU A 101 4.71 16.93 18.82
CA LEU A 101 3.53 16.33 19.43
C LEU A 101 3.87 15.48 20.65
N LEU A 102 4.99 14.74 20.57
CA LEU A 102 5.45 13.82 21.60
C LEU A 102 6.47 14.51 22.50
N SER A 103 6.52 14.13 23.78
CA SER A 103 7.64 14.51 24.64
C SER A 103 8.94 13.87 24.15
N LEU A 104 10.10 14.34 24.65
CA LEU A 104 11.39 13.77 24.28
C LEU A 104 11.46 12.26 24.58
N ASN A 105 10.98 11.84 25.76
CA ASN A 105 10.91 10.42 26.13
C ASN A 105 9.99 9.64 25.20
N GLN A 106 8.76 10.12 24.98
CA GLN A 106 7.79 9.46 24.10
C GLN A 106 8.32 9.34 22.67
N TYR A 107 9.04 10.35 22.18
CA TYR A 107 9.63 10.30 20.84
C TYR A 107 10.79 9.29 20.77
N SER A 108 11.63 9.21 21.80
CA SER A 108 12.69 8.20 21.89
C SER A 108 12.11 6.78 21.92
N GLU A 109 11.08 6.55 22.74
CA GLU A 109 10.34 5.29 22.81
C GLU A 109 9.65 4.97 21.48
N PHE A 110 9.04 5.96 20.82
CA PHE A 110 8.47 5.77 19.49
C PHE A 110 9.51 5.23 18.49
N LEU A 111 10.73 5.78 18.49
CA LEU A 111 11.79 5.29 17.60
C LEU A 111 12.24 3.86 17.94
N SER A 112 12.19 3.46 19.21
CA SER A 112 12.55 2.09 19.63
C SER A 112 11.49 1.05 19.26
N LEU A 113 10.25 1.47 18.99
CA LEU A 113 9.16 0.61 18.49
C LEU A 113 9.31 0.21 17.01
N LYS A 114 10.35 0.70 16.32
CA LYS A 114 10.62 0.34 14.92
C LYS A 114 10.86 -1.17 14.78
N PRO A 115 10.06 -1.89 13.98
CA PRO A 115 10.34 -3.29 13.66
C PRO A 115 11.69 -3.44 12.95
N LYS A 116 12.34 -4.59 13.05
CA LYS A 116 13.63 -4.83 12.36
C LYS A 116 13.48 -4.82 10.83
N THR A 117 12.36 -5.35 10.35
CA THR A 117 11.98 -5.44 8.94
C THR A 117 10.49 -5.13 8.81
N PHE A 118 10.02 -4.91 7.59
CA PHE A 118 8.58 -4.86 7.34
C PHE A 118 7.93 -6.18 7.76
N ASP A 119 6.86 -6.07 8.54
CA ASP A 119 6.07 -7.18 9.06
C ASP A 119 4.60 -6.80 8.94
N GLU A 120 3.87 -7.53 8.10
CA GLU A 120 2.44 -7.29 7.82
C GLU A 120 1.55 -7.50 9.05
N THR A 121 1.98 -8.33 10.01
CA THR A 121 1.25 -8.59 11.25
C THR A 121 1.47 -7.49 12.29
N ASN A 122 2.56 -6.74 12.15
CA ASN A 122 2.83 -5.58 13.00
C ASN A 122 2.38 -4.29 12.31
N VAL A 123 1.23 -3.77 12.73
CA VAL A 123 0.66 -2.54 12.14
C VAL A 123 1.61 -1.32 12.20
N LEU A 124 2.58 -1.28 13.12
CA LEU A 124 3.58 -0.21 13.18
C LEU A 124 4.54 -0.23 11.98
N SER A 125 4.72 -1.38 11.32
CA SER A 125 5.49 -1.47 10.08
C SER A 125 5.03 -0.47 9.03
N GLN A 126 3.73 -0.10 9.06
CA GLN A 126 3.20 0.90 8.15
C GLN A 126 3.79 2.30 8.33
N LEU A 127 4.28 2.64 9.53
CA LEU A 127 4.90 3.94 9.82
C LEU A 127 6.40 4.01 9.52
N PHE A 128 7.09 2.86 9.54
CA PHE A 128 8.56 2.79 9.44
C PHE A 128 9.09 2.36 8.07
N TYR A 129 8.22 1.81 7.23
CA TYR A 129 8.46 1.31 5.88
C TYR A 129 7.30 1.74 4.99
#